data_AF-A0A9Q0B0J6-F1
#
_entry.id   AF-A0A9Q0B0J6-F1
#
_cell.length_a   1.000
_cell.length_b   1.000
_cell.length_c   1.000
_cell.angle_alpha   90.00
_cell.angle_beta   90.00
_cell.angle_gamma   90.00
#
_symmetry.space_group_name_H-M   'P 1'
#
loop_
_entity.id
_entity.type
_entity.pdbx_description
1 polymer ?
#
loop_
_entity_poly.entity_id
_entity_poly.type
_entity_poly.pdbx_seq_one_letter_code
_entity_poly.pdbx_strand_id
1 'polypeptide(L)'
;MLPCDLDDCDFEAPNVIAVREDEGQSPEVIEQSFRLRIRYASPGLVSFRLLVVPDGMSTKTTSWLQIRADCIELLEKMLYDKANTSGPSPPYLETVRLRLNGMQSVARMQFHLHKDGRIDLVTPNDSDSGNTTDGEPVLDTRALLKSLATASRFSVFFRHDILRRKTFLKYKRAIQDFPSLSENDKLAYECMVDVRRLYHGAGGKVHTSRGLRGSCPPTEAHCSSPDPTTPASCGGSTVPFDDVPADRGLPPPYDECSSEGQSPETRPGPAATVAEKSKRDCERDPPEYGDTGRQKNALELSLDVFPLGSADVYTPGIKRKRSPTTVCTTKTSMIDAPRPGQLQSPLLADRGSPLMRALEQQQQHIHDLQQMFRKSQKRNEALEARCDELEKRLCELEEGQSENVETVGNLDITLDELQARCDNLEKQVPDVCDEMEDLKKTWLEECREELEDKERESFEDRMAKQVRESVEAELNKVRRRVLKALQPP
;
A
#
# COMPACT_ATOMS: atom_id res chain seq x y z
N MET A 1 16.29 -5.87 29.01
CA MET A 1 15.13 -5.91 28.10
C MET A 1 14.88 -4.48 27.66
N LEU A 2 15.29 -4.14 26.44
CA LEU A 2 15.04 -2.82 25.85
C LEU A 2 13.57 -2.79 25.38
N PRO A 3 12.85 -1.69 25.56
CA PRO A 3 11.52 -1.53 24.99
C PRO A 3 11.66 -1.54 23.47
N CYS A 4 11.02 -2.50 22.80
CA CYS A 4 10.86 -2.48 21.36
C CYS A 4 9.91 -1.34 21.03
N ASP A 5 10.42 -0.22 20.54
CA ASP A 5 9.59 0.83 19.95
C ASP A 5 8.80 0.21 18.79
N LEU A 6 7.48 0.21 18.98
CA LEU A 6 6.43 -0.38 18.15
C LEU A 6 6.21 0.45 16.87
N ASP A 7 7.20 0.47 15.98
CA ASP A 7 6.98 0.83 14.56
C ASP A 7 6.50 -0.38 13.74
N ASP A 8 5.76 -1.30 14.37
CA ASP A 8 4.99 -2.36 13.69
C ASP A 8 3.78 -1.68 13.01
N CYS A 9 4.00 -1.15 11.80
CA CYS A 9 2.94 -0.57 10.99
C CYS A 9 2.07 -1.69 10.39
N ASP A 10 1.09 -2.16 11.15
CA ASP A 10 0.04 -3.02 10.62
C ASP A 10 -0.91 -2.18 9.74
N PHE A 11 -0.98 -2.52 8.45
CA PHE A 11 -1.94 -1.92 7.51
C PHE A 11 -3.14 -2.85 7.34
N GLU A 12 -4.34 -2.30 7.41
CA GLU A 12 -5.60 -3.02 7.19
C GLU A 12 -6.47 -2.31 6.16
N ALA A 13 -6.97 -3.06 5.17
CA ALA A 13 -7.95 -2.63 4.20
C ALA A 13 -9.20 -3.53 4.32
N PRO A 14 -10.35 -3.03 4.81
CA PRO A 14 -11.50 -3.86 5.15
C PRO A 14 -12.37 -4.32 3.96
N ASN A 15 -12.31 -3.61 2.82
CA ASN A 15 -13.13 -3.88 1.64
C ASN A 15 -12.25 -3.98 0.39
N VAL A 16 -11.96 -5.21 0.00
CA VAL A 16 -10.98 -5.51 -1.02
C VAL A 16 -11.53 -6.58 -1.96
N ILE A 17 -11.34 -6.40 -3.26
CA ILE A 17 -11.77 -7.37 -4.28
C ILE A 17 -10.55 -8.08 -4.85
N ALA A 18 -10.56 -9.40 -4.84
CA ALA A 18 -9.50 -10.20 -5.43
C ALA A 18 -9.85 -10.60 -6.86
N VAL A 19 -8.85 -10.58 -7.76
CA VAL A 19 -8.98 -11.00 -9.15
C VAL A 19 -7.84 -11.97 -9.46
N ARG A 20 -8.17 -13.18 -9.92
CA ARG A 20 -7.17 -14.15 -10.38
C ARG A 20 -6.79 -13.83 -11.82
N GLU A 21 -5.48 -13.84 -12.12
CA GLU A 21 -4.93 -13.34 -13.39
C GLU A 21 -3.87 -14.28 -13.96
N ASP A 22 -4.05 -15.58 -13.79
CA ASP A 22 -3.09 -16.61 -14.22
C ASP A 22 -2.83 -16.57 -15.74
N GLU A 23 -1.59 -16.89 -16.12
CA GLU A 23 -1.21 -16.94 -17.52
C GLU A 23 -2.04 -17.99 -18.28
N GLY A 24 -2.62 -17.57 -19.40
CA GLY A 24 -3.43 -18.45 -20.26
C GLY A 24 -4.89 -18.63 -19.84
N GLN A 25 -5.33 -18.00 -18.74
CA GLN A 25 -6.73 -17.98 -18.33
C GLN A 25 -7.31 -16.56 -18.42
N SER A 26 -8.62 -16.45 -18.68
CA SER A 26 -9.32 -15.18 -18.57
C SER A 26 -9.33 -14.72 -17.10
N PRO A 27 -9.10 -13.43 -16.81
CA PRO A 27 -9.16 -12.92 -15.46
C PRO A 27 -10.51 -13.22 -14.79
N GLU A 28 -10.47 -13.72 -13.56
CA GLU A 28 -11.66 -14.10 -12.80
C GLU A 28 -11.80 -13.19 -11.58
N VAL A 29 -12.88 -12.40 -11.55
CA VAL A 29 -13.21 -11.56 -10.39
C VAL A 29 -13.88 -12.42 -9.33
N ILE A 30 -13.29 -12.48 -8.15
CA ILE A 30 -13.87 -13.23 -7.04
C ILE A 30 -14.94 -12.36 -6.41
N GLU A 31 -16.16 -12.87 -6.38
CA GLU A 31 -17.33 -12.09 -5.96
C GLU A 31 -17.32 -11.70 -4.48
N GLN A 32 -16.61 -12.47 -3.66
CA GLN A 32 -16.53 -12.26 -2.22
C GLN A 32 -15.63 -11.07 -1.89
N SER A 33 -16.01 -10.30 -0.88
CA SER A 33 -15.19 -9.23 -0.35
C SER A 33 -14.17 -9.77 0.65
N PHE A 34 -12.97 -9.22 0.57
CA PHE A 34 -11.85 -9.58 1.44
C PHE A 34 -11.43 -8.39 2.28
N ARG A 35 -10.76 -8.71 3.37
CA ARG A 35 -9.98 -7.80 4.19
C ARG A 35 -8.53 -8.16 4.02
N LEU A 36 -7.74 -7.21 3.54
CA LEU A 36 -6.30 -7.34 3.42
C LEU A 36 -5.64 -6.81 4.69
N ARG A 37 -4.79 -7.62 5.32
CA ARG A 37 -3.90 -7.21 6.41
C ARG A 37 -2.46 -7.36 5.95
N ILE A 38 -1.66 -6.35 6.18
CA ILE A 38 -0.23 -6.36 5.90
C ILE A 38 0.48 -6.06 7.19
N ARG A 39 1.30 -7.00 7.65
CA ARG A 39 2.15 -6.81 8.81
C ARG A 39 3.55 -6.49 8.33
N TYR A 40 4.10 -5.40 8.82
CA TYR A 40 5.48 -4.97 8.56
C TYR A 40 6.22 -4.84 9.87
N ALA A 41 7.36 -5.51 9.99
CA ALA A 41 8.23 -5.46 11.16
C ALA A 41 9.66 -5.08 10.77
N SER A 42 10.32 -4.28 11.60
CA SER A 42 11.74 -3.95 11.44
C SER A 42 12.61 -5.21 11.60
N PRO A 43 13.64 -5.45 10.76
CA PRO A 43 14.31 -4.51 9.85
C PRO A 43 13.80 -4.49 8.40
N GLY A 44 12.60 -5.02 8.11
CA GLY A 44 12.09 -5.10 6.73
C GLY A 44 11.39 -6.42 6.42
N LEU A 45 10.69 -6.97 7.39
CA LEU A 45 9.94 -8.20 7.27
C LEU A 45 8.50 -7.86 6.93
N VAL A 46 7.92 -8.48 5.90
CA VAL A 46 6.53 -8.22 5.49
C VAL A 46 5.75 -9.51 5.29
N SER A 47 4.51 -9.55 5.78
CA SER A 47 3.58 -10.64 5.49
C SER A 47 2.19 -10.10 5.14
N PHE A 48 1.52 -10.77 4.20
CA PHE A 48 0.21 -10.37 3.73
C PHE A 48 -0.81 -11.44 4.09
N ARG A 49 -2.00 -11.01 4.52
CA ARG A 49 -3.11 -11.89 4.87
C ARG A 49 -4.38 -11.40 4.20
N LEU A 50 -5.08 -12.29 3.51
CA LEU A 50 -6.41 -12.03 2.94
C LEU A 50 -7.44 -12.83 3.71
N LEU A 51 -8.31 -12.12 4.43
CA LEU A 51 -9.41 -12.67 5.21
C LEU A 51 -10.71 -12.47 4.44
N VAL A 52 -11.57 -13.48 4.39
CA VAL A 52 -12.91 -13.31 3.82
C VAL A 52 -13.76 -12.53 4.81
N VAL A 53 -14.45 -11.49 4.35
CA VAL A 53 -15.40 -10.74 5.18
C VAL A 53 -16.73 -11.50 5.14
N PRO A 54 -17.21 -12.06 6.27
CA PRO A 54 -18.49 -12.75 6.29
C PRO A 54 -19.63 -11.74 6.17
N ASP A 55 -20.59 -12.00 5.28
CA ASP A 55 -21.86 -11.25 5.17
C ASP A 55 -22.76 -11.56 6.39
N GLY A 56 -22.44 -10.97 7.55
CA GLY A 56 -23.26 -11.04 8.76
C GLY A 56 -23.07 -12.28 9.65
N MET A 57 -22.15 -13.19 9.32
CA MET A 57 -21.82 -14.36 10.17
C MET A 57 -20.73 -14.04 11.19
N SER A 58 -20.75 -14.72 12.34
CA SER A 58 -19.82 -14.46 13.45
C SER A 58 -18.35 -14.58 13.00
N THR A 59 -17.52 -13.62 13.39
CA THR A 59 -16.09 -13.50 13.04
C THR A 59 -15.20 -14.59 13.64
N LYS A 60 -15.75 -15.55 14.39
CA LYS A 60 -14.97 -16.44 15.26
C LYS A 60 -14.17 -17.52 14.50
N THR A 61 -14.44 -17.78 13.22
CA THR A 61 -13.80 -18.90 12.50
C THR A 61 -13.59 -18.63 11.00
N THR A 62 -13.04 -17.46 10.63
CA THR A 62 -12.73 -17.20 9.22
C THR A 62 -11.36 -17.77 8.83
N SER A 63 -11.36 -18.62 7.80
CA SER A 63 -10.13 -19.05 7.14
C SER A 63 -9.51 -17.86 6.41
N TRP A 64 -8.18 -17.84 6.29
CA TRP A 64 -7.50 -16.79 5.53
C TRP A 64 -6.34 -17.34 4.72
N LEU A 65 -5.97 -16.56 3.70
CA LEU A 65 -4.77 -16.80 2.91
C LEU A 65 -3.61 -16.03 3.50
N GLN A 66 -2.51 -16.72 3.78
CA GLN A 66 -1.25 -16.11 4.21
C GLN A 66 -0.26 -16.17 3.04
N ILE A 67 0.12 -15.00 2.55
CA ILE A 67 1.09 -14.84 1.47
C ILE A 67 2.40 -14.38 2.12
N ARG A 68 3.39 -15.26 2.05
CA ARG A 68 4.73 -15.01 2.58
C ARG A 68 5.56 -14.21 1.57
N ALA A 69 6.45 -13.34 2.04
CA ALA A 69 7.36 -12.56 1.21
C ALA A 69 8.26 -13.43 0.31
N ASP A 70 8.73 -14.58 0.81
CA ASP A 70 9.54 -15.55 0.04
C ASP A 70 8.79 -16.24 -1.10
N CYS A 71 7.47 -16.12 -1.15
CA CYS A 71 6.64 -16.66 -2.23
C CYS A 71 6.39 -15.63 -3.33
N ILE A 72 6.69 -14.35 -3.11
CA ILE A 72 6.40 -13.26 -4.03
C ILE A 72 7.64 -12.93 -4.85
N GLU A 73 7.55 -13.12 -6.17
CA GLU A 73 8.59 -12.73 -7.12
C GLU A 73 8.57 -11.22 -7.39
N LEU A 74 7.38 -10.66 -7.57
CA LEU A 74 7.20 -9.25 -7.89
C LEU A 74 5.88 -8.72 -7.32
N LEU A 75 5.98 -7.60 -6.61
CA LEU A 75 4.83 -6.84 -6.11
C LEU A 75 4.72 -5.51 -6.86
N GLU A 76 3.57 -5.27 -7.50
CA GLU A 76 3.28 -4.04 -8.23
C GLU A 76 2.07 -3.31 -7.66
N LYS A 77 2.09 -1.98 -7.75
CA LYS A 77 0.95 -1.11 -7.44
C LYS A 77 0.64 -0.23 -8.62
N MET A 78 -0.59 -0.27 -9.10
CA MET A 78 -1.12 0.59 -10.16
C MET A 78 -2.33 1.37 -9.63
N LEU A 79 -2.54 2.57 -10.16
CA LEU A 79 -3.70 3.41 -9.86
C LEU A 79 -4.57 3.52 -11.11
N TYR A 80 -5.87 3.29 -10.94
CA TYR A 80 -6.86 3.43 -12.00
C TYR A 80 -7.88 4.48 -11.62
N ASP A 81 -7.75 5.65 -12.23
CA ASP A 81 -8.71 6.75 -12.13
C ASP A 81 -9.66 6.69 -13.34
N LYS A 82 -10.94 6.96 -13.12
CA LYS A 82 -11.94 7.04 -14.20
C LYS A 82 -11.69 8.25 -15.12
N ALA A 83 -11.11 9.32 -14.60
CA ALA A 83 -10.79 10.52 -15.38
C ALA A 83 -9.56 10.34 -16.30
N ASN A 84 -8.63 9.45 -15.93
CA ASN A 84 -7.38 9.24 -16.67
C ASN A 84 -7.50 8.05 -17.63
N THR A 85 -7.95 8.31 -18.86
CA THR A 85 -8.06 7.31 -19.94
C THR A 85 -6.74 7.02 -20.65
N SER A 86 -5.58 7.32 -20.05
CA SER A 86 -4.28 7.25 -20.72
C SER A 86 -3.75 5.83 -20.96
N GLY A 87 -4.47 4.78 -20.55
CA GLY A 87 -4.08 3.39 -20.80
C GLY A 87 -5.27 2.44 -20.97
N PRO A 88 -5.03 1.26 -21.60
CA PRO A 88 -6.05 0.22 -21.73
C PRO A 88 -6.46 -0.27 -20.35
N SER A 89 -7.70 0.03 -19.96
CA SER A 89 -8.28 -0.44 -18.70
C SER A 89 -8.58 -1.93 -18.78
N PRO A 90 -8.29 -2.73 -17.73
CA PRO A 90 -8.66 -4.14 -17.72
C PRO A 90 -10.19 -4.31 -17.88
N PRO A 91 -10.68 -5.32 -18.62
CA PRO A 91 -12.10 -5.46 -18.94
C PRO A 91 -12.98 -5.71 -17.70
N TYR A 92 -12.40 -6.19 -16.61
CA TYR A 92 -13.06 -6.45 -15.33
C TYR A 92 -13.05 -5.26 -14.36
N LEU A 93 -12.40 -4.14 -14.72
CA LEU A 93 -12.23 -2.99 -13.83
C LEU A 93 -13.57 -2.35 -13.44
N GLU A 94 -14.54 -2.27 -14.36
CA GLU A 94 -15.87 -1.73 -14.05
C GLU A 94 -16.63 -2.61 -13.07
N THR A 95 -16.53 -3.95 -13.18
CA THR A 95 -17.10 -4.88 -12.21
C THR A 95 -16.48 -4.70 -10.83
N VAL A 96 -15.16 -4.49 -10.76
CA VAL A 96 -14.45 -4.19 -9.51
C VAL A 96 -14.92 -2.87 -8.91
N ARG A 97 -15.07 -1.80 -9.71
CA ARG A 97 -15.58 -0.50 -9.26
C ARG A 97 -16.99 -0.61 -8.69
N LEU A 98 -17.89 -1.32 -9.38
CA LEU A 98 -19.25 -1.60 -8.93
C LEU A 98 -19.25 -2.29 -7.56
N ARG A 99 -18.39 -3.30 -7.38
CA ARG A 99 -18.25 -4.04 -6.09
C ARG A 99 -17.61 -3.19 -4.99
N LEU A 100 -16.78 -2.20 -5.34
CA LEU A 100 -16.23 -1.21 -4.42
C LEU A 100 -17.13 0.04 -4.30
N ASN A 101 -18.45 -0.14 -4.29
CA ASN A 101 -19.44 0.95 -4.13
C ASN A 101 -19.35 2.07 -5.20
N GLY A 102 -19.01 1.72 -6.43
CA GLY A 102 -18.96 2.68 -7.55
C GLY A 102 -17.79 3.67 -7.49
N MET A 103 -16.71 3.34 -6.79
CA MET A 103 -15.53 4.21 -6.69
C MET A 103 -14.95 4.58 -8.06
N GLN A 104 -14.66 5.87 -8.25
CA GLN A 104 -14.03 6.37 -9.49
C GLN A 104 -12.55 5.98 -9.57
N SER A 105 -11.85 6.01 -8.44
CA SER A 105 -10.41 5.78 -8.35
C SER A 105 -10.09 4.60 -7.43
N VAL A 106 -9.46 3.56 -8.01
CA VAL A 106 -9.10 2.32 -7.31
C VAL A 106 -7.60 2.05 -7.44
N ALA A 107 -6.97 1.52 -6.39
CA ALA A 107 -5.62 0.98 -6.45
C ALA A 107 -5.68 -0.52 -6.70
N ARG A 108 -4.78 -1.00 -7.56
CA ARG A 108 -4.51 -2.42 -7.80
C ARG A 108 -3.16 -2.75 -7.21
N MET A 109 -3.12 -3.72 -6.30
CA MET A 109 -1.88 -4.34 -5.85
C MET A 109 -1.80 -5.75 -6.43
N GLN A 110 -0.82 -5.99 -7.30
CA GLN A 110 -0.67 -7.23 -8.04
C GLN A 110 0.49 -8.05 -7.46
N PHE A 111 0.19 -9.32 -7.18
CA PHE A 111 1.12 -10.31 -6.67
C PHE A 111 1.51 -11.25 -7.81
N HIS A 112 2.79 -11.29 -8.14
CA HIS A 112 3.38 -12.33 -8.97
C HIS A 112 4.12 -13.27 -8.05
N LEU A 113 3.71 -14.54 -8.03
CA LEU A 113 4.31 -15.55 -7.18
C LEU A 113 5.36 -16.35 -7.93
N HIS A 114 6.35 -16.86 -7.21
CA HIS A 114 7.28 -17.83 -7.77
C HIS A 114 6.55 -19.09 -8.23
N LYS A 115 7.10 -19.81 -9.22
CA LYS A 115 6.52 -21.07 -9.74
C LYS A 115 6.28 -22.13 -8.66
N ASP A 116 7.13 -22.13 -7.64
CA ASP A 116 7.04 -23.03 -6.47
C ASP A 116 6.46 -22.32 -5.23
N GLY A 117 6.16 -21.02 -5.32
CA GLY A 117 5.57 -20.23 -4.26
C GLY A 117 4.16 -20.72 -3.98
N ARG A 118 3.88 -21.07 -2.71
CA ARG A 118 2.56 -21.51 -2.28
C ARG A 118 2.03 -20.53 -1.26
N ILE A 119 0.79 -20.09 -1.47
CA ILE A 119 0.06 -19.34 -0.46
C ILE A 119 -0.52 -20.34 0.53
N ASP A 120 -0.29 -20.10 1.81
CA ASP A 120 -0.82 -20.95 2.87
C ASP A 120 -2.29 -20.61 3.11
N LEU A 121 -3.18 -21.55 2.84
CA LEU A 121 -4.56 -21.48 3.29
C LEU A 121 -4.62 -21.92 4.77
N VAL A 122 -4.75 -20.95 5.67
CA VAL A 122 -4.75 -21.20 7.11
C VAL A 122 -6.18 -21.27 7.62
N THR A 123 -6.49 -22.34 8.35
CA THR A 123 -7.79 -22.57 9.01
C THR A 123 -7.59 -22.63 10.53
N PRO A 124 -8.59 -22.25 11.36
CA PRO A 124 -8.51 -22.45 12.81
C PRO A 124 -8.31 -23.93 13.15
N ASN A 125 -7.60 -24.24 14.23
CA ASN A 125 -7.41 -25.63 14.66
C ASN A 125 -8.76 -26.33 14.92
N ASP A 126 -9.66 -25.63 15.60
CA ASP A 126 -10.99 -26.10 16.02
C ASP A 126 -12.01 -26.17 14.88
N SER A 127 -11.62 -25.83 13.64
CA SER A 127 -12.53 -25.98 12.50
C SER A 127 -12.67 -27.47 12.18
N ASP A 128 -13.81 -28.07 12.57
CA ASP A 128 -14.23 -29.43 12.23
C ASP A 128 -14.49 -29.54 10.72
N SER A 129 -13.43 -29.59 9.93
CA SER A 129 -13.48 -29.69 8.48
C SER A 129 -13.95 -31.08 7.99
N GLY A 130 -14.37 -31.96 8.89
CA GLY A 130 -14.66 -33.37 8.61
C GLY A 130 -16.12 -33.67 8.27
N ASN A 131 -17.09 -32.87 8.73
CA ASN A 131 -18.50 -33.29 8.74
C ASN A 131 -19.52 -32.26 8.19
N THR A 132 -19.09 -31.19 7.50
CA THR A 132 -20.06 -30.27 6.88
C THR A 132 -20.73 -30.93 5.68
N THR A 133 -22.02 -31.20 5.82
CA THR A 133 -22.96 -31.70 4.80
C THR A 133 -22.88 -30.88 3.52
N ASP A 134 -22.81 -31.56 2.36
CA ASP A 134 -22.81 -30.96 1.03
C ASP A 134 -24.04 -30.05 0.84
N GLY A 135 -23.83 -28.73 0.74
CA GLY A 135 -24.88 -27.75 0.46
C GLY A 135 -24.68 -26.34 1.03
N GLU A 136 -23.70 -26.12 1.90
CA GLU A 136 -23.49 -24.84 2.59
C GLU A 136 -22.59 -23.83 1.82
N PRO A 137 -22.85 -22.51 1.93
CA PRO A 137 -22.05 -21.42 1.33
C PRO A 137 -20.56 -21.44 1.75
N VAL A 138 -20.24 -22.13 2.84
CA VAL A 138 -18.87 -22.32 3.35
C VAL A 138 -17.99 -23.13 2.38
N LEU A 139 -18.58 -24.06 1.62
CA LEU A 139 -17.84 -24.86 0.62
C LEU A 139 -17.36 -24.00 -0.55
N ASP A 140 -18.16 -23.00 -0.94
CA ASP A 140 -17.86 -22.10 -2.06
C ASP A 140 -16.72 -21.13 -1.69
N THR A 141 -16.77 -20.51 -0.51
CA THR A 141 -15.68 -19.68 0.02
C THR A 141 -14.34 -20.43 0.08
N ARG A 142 -14.35 -21.69 0.53
CA ARG A 142 -13.12 -22.48 0.60
C ARG A 142 -12.58 -22.82 -0.79
N ALA A 143 -13.45 -23.11 -1.76
CA ALA A 143 -13.04 -23.34 -3.14
C ALA A 143 -12.38 -22.09 -3.76
N LEU A 144 -12.95 -20.91 -3.49
CA LEU A 144 -12.39 -19.62 -3.94
C LEU A 144 -11.03 -19.32 -3.30
N LEU A 145 -10.89 -19.51 -1.98
CA LEU A 145 -9.60 -19.34 -1.31
C LEU A 145 -8.56 -20.34 -1.84
N LYS A 146 -8.94 -21.59 -2.10
CA LYS A 146 -8.05 -22.58 -2.72
C LYS A 146 -7.64 -22.14 -4.13
N SER A 147 -8.58 -21.63 -4.92
CA SER A 147 -8.34 -21.12 -6.27
C SER A 147 -7.28 -20.00 -6.27
N LEU A 148 -7.42 -19.02 -5.36
CA LEU A 148 -6.41 -17.99 -5.13
C LEU A 148 -5.08 -18.55 -4.65
N ALA A 149 -5.11 -19.52 -3.74
CA ALA A 149 -3.88 -20.10 -3.19
C ALA A 149 -3.02 -20.82 -4.23
N THR A 150 -3.66 -21.30 -5.30
CA THR A 150 -3.01 -21.97 -6.43
C THR A 150 -2.64 -21.05 -7.59
N ALA A 151 -3.05 -19.78 -7.54
CA ALA A 151 -2.78 -18.82 -8.61
C ALA A 151 -1.28 -18.45 -8.64
N SER A 152 -0.69 -18.39 -9.83
CA SER A 152 0.66 -17.82 -10.01
C SER A 152 0.62 -16.30 -10.02
N ARG A 153 -0.52 -15.72 -10.39
CA ARG A 153 -0.73 -14.28 -10.39
C ARG A 153 -2.15 -13.91 -10.00
N PHE A 154 -2.27 -12.98 -9.07
CA PHE A 154 -3.55 -12.40 -8.70
C PHE A 154 -3.38 -10.93 -8.29
N SER A 155 -4.47 -10.19 -8.39
CA SER A 155 -4.55 -8.78 -8.05
C SER A 155 -5.57 -8.55 -6.97
N VAL A 156 -5.31 -7.51 -6.18
CA VAL A 156 -6.10 -7.13 -5.03
C VAL A 156 -6.44 -5.65 -5.20
N PHE A 157 -7.73 -5.34 -5.30
CA PHE A 157 -8.25 -4.00 -5.58
C PHE A 157 -8.89 -3.40 -4.35
N PHE A 158 -8.57 -2.14 -4.09
CA PHE A 158 -9.08 -1.39 -2.95
C PHE A 158 -9.07 0.11 -3.25
N ARG A 159 -9.58 0.91 -2.31
CA ARG A 159 -9.54 2.37 -2.36
C ARG A 159 -8.15 2.92 -2.69
N HIS A 160 -8.03 3.90 -3.58
CA HIS A 160 -6.71 4.36 -4.02
C HIS A 160 -5.89 5.09 -2.94
N ASP A 161 -6.58 5.74 -2.00
CA ASP A 161 -6.06 6.66 -0.98
C ASP A 161 -5.55 5.94 0.29
N ILE A 162 -5.98 4.71 0.55
CA ILE A 162 -5.68 4.04 1.84
C ILE A 162 -4.22 3.58 1.97
N LEU A 163 -3.59 3.12 0.88
CA LEU A 163 -2.20 2.65 0.92
C LEU A 163 -1.24 3.71 0.37
N ARG A 164 -0.58 4.45 1.26
CA ARG A 164 0.42 5.48 0.88
C ARG A 164 1.56 4.87 0.03
N ARG A 165 2.05 5.64 -0.95
CA ARG A 165 3.14 5.22 -1.85
C ARG A 165 4.42 4.86 -1.09
N LYS A 166 4.79 5.66 -0.08
CA LYS A 166 5.98 5.43 0.77
C LYS A 166 5.90 4.07 1.47
N THR A 167 4.74 3.73 2.05
CA THR A 167 4.49 2.45 2.71
C THR A 167 4.57 1.27 1.74
N PHE A 168 3.96 1.39 0.56
CA PHE A 168 4.08 0.37 -0.48
C PHE A 168 5.54 0.12 -0.91
N LEU A 169 6.34 1.18 -1.05
CA LEU A 169 7.77 1.05 -1.38
C LEU A 169 8.55 0.28 -0.31
N LYS A 170 8.21 0.44 0.98
CA LYS A 170 8.78 -0.38 2.07
C LYS A 170 8.46 -1.86 1.88
N TYR A 171 7.22 -2.20 1.51
CA TYR A 171 6.82 -3.59 1.27
C TYR A 171 7.53 -4.19 0.06
N LYS A 172 7.64 -3.42 -1.02
CA LYS A 172 8.35 -3.85 -2.22
C LYS A 172 9.83 -4.11 -1.94
N ARG A 173 10.49 -3.20 -1.19
CA ARG A 173 11.88 -3.36 -0.75
C ARG A 173 12.05 -4.60 0.14
N ALA A 174 11.17 -4.78 1.13
CA ALA A 174 11.17 -5.95 2.01
C ALA A 174 11.10 -7.30 1.26
N ILE A 175 10.31 -7.37 0.19
CA ILE A 175 10.24 -8.57 -0.66
C ILE A 175 11.54 -8.76 -1.46
N GLN A 176 12.09 -7.69 -2.03
CA GLN A 176 13.32 -7.73 -2.81
C GLN A 176 14.54 -8.10 -1.97
N ASP A 177 14.60 -7.63 -0.73
CA ASP A 177 15.69 -7.87 0.21
C ASP A 177 15.54 -9.21 0.95
N PHE A 178 14.40 -9.90 0.81
CA PHE A 178 14.11 -11.16 1.50
C PHE A 178 15.20 -12.24 1.29
N PRO A 179 15.70 -12.50 0.07
CA PRO A 179 16.73 -13.52 -0.16
C PRO A 179 18.04 -13.23 0.57
N SER A 180 18.35 -11.95 0.80
CA SER A 180 19.54 -11.45 1.49
C SER A 180 19.40 -11.33 3.02
N LEU A 181 18.25 -11.70 3.59
CA LEU A 181 18.05 -11.66 5.04
C LEU A 181 19.06 -12.56 5.78
N SER A 182 19.51 -12.07 6.95
CA SER A 182 20.34 -12.85 7.87
C SER A 182 19.56 -14.06 8.41
N GLU A 183 20.26 -15.06 8.92
CA GLU A 183 19.60 -16.22 9.54
C GLU A 183 18.72 -15.82 10.74
N ASN A 184 19.15 -14.81 11.51
CA ASN A 184 18.37 -14.28 12.63
C ASN A 184 17.08 -13.60 12.14
N ASP A 185 17.15 -12.81 11.06
CA ASP A 185 15.96 -12.16 10.49
C ASP A 185 15.01 -13.18 9.88
N LYS A 186 15.53 -14.26 9.27
CA LYS A 186 14.72 -15.39 8.79
C LYS A 186 14.00 -16.08 9.93
N LEU A 187 14.66 -16.30 11.08
CA LEU A 187 14.02 -16.87 12.27
C LEU A 187 12.94 -15.93 12.82
N ALA A 188 13.20 -14.62 12.88
CA ALA A 188 12.22 -13.62 13.28
C ALA A 188 11.02 -13.60 12.32
N TYR A 189 11.28 -13.72 11.02
CA TYR A 189 10.26 -13.82 9.98
C TYR A 189 9.40 -15.06 10.15
N GLU A 190 10.00 -16.24 10.36
CA GLU A 190 9.25 -17.48 10.65
C GLU A 190 8.37 -17.31 11.90
N CYS A 191 8.87 -16.64 12.94
CA CYS A 191 8.06 -16.33 14.14
C CYS A 191 6.88 -15.38 13.85
N MET A 192 7.00 -14.49 12.86
CA MET A 192 5.95 -13.56 12.43
C MET A 192 4.87 -14.27 11.61
N VAL A 193 5.28 -15.23 10.76
CA VAL A 193 4.37 -16.02 9.91
C VAL A 193 3.91 -17.33 10.55
N ASP A 194 4.37 -17.64 11.77
CA ASP A 194 4.01 -18.88 12.47
C ASP A 194 2.49 -18.99 12.66
N VAL A 195 1.92 -19.99 12.00
CA VAL A 195 0.49 -20.25 12.02
C VAL A 195 -0.01 -20.65 13.41
N ARG A 196 0.85 -21.18 14.28
CA ARG A 196 0.48 -21.59 15.65
C ARG A 196 0.20 -20.40 16.56
N ARG A 197 0.70 -19.21 16.22
CA ARG A 197 0.50 -17.97 16.99
C ARG A 197 -0.77 -17.22 16.56
N LEU A 198 -1.43 -17.71 15.51
CA LEU A 198 -2.64 -17.11 14.97
C LEU A 198 -3.87 -17.38 15.85
N TYR A 199 -4.99 -16.73 15.53
CA TYR A 199 -6.26 -16.89 16.24
C TYR A 199 -6.15 -16.63 17.75
N HIS A 200 -5.53 -15.52 18.14
CA HIS A 200 -5.36 -15.13 19.54
C HIS A 200 -4.61 -16.19 20.37
N GLY A 201 -3.71 -16.95 19.73
CA GLY A 201 -2.94 -18.02 20.35
C GLY A 201 -3.60 -19.40 20.33
N ALA A 202 -4.84 -19.53 19.83
CA ALA A 202 -5.48 -20.86 19.64
C ALA A 202 -4.77 -21.68 18.53
N GLY A 203 -4.05 -21.00 17.64
CA GLY A 203 -3.29 -21.59 16.56
C GLY A 203 -4.14 -21.95 15.36
N GLY A 204 -3.49 -21.92 14.20
CA GLY A 204 -4.05 -22.34 12.91
C GLY A 204 -3.31 -23.54 12.34
N LYS A 205 -4.01 -24.25 11.45
CA LYS A 205 -3.47 -25.34 10.63
C LYS A 205 -3.45 -24.91 9.16
N VAL A 206 -2.32 -25.14 8.49
CA VAL A 206 -2.20 -24.95 7.04
C VAL A 206 -2.92 -26.09 6.35
N HIS A 207 -3.84 -25.77 5.44
CA HIS A 207 -4.52 -26.76 4.63
C HIS A 207 -3.58 -27.33 3.57
N THR A 208 -2.98 -28.48 3.85
CA THR A 208 -2.22 -29.23 2.84
C THR A 208 -3.20 -29.92 1.91
N SER A 209 -3.36 -29.42 0.68
CA SER A 209 -4.16 -30.11 -0.34
C SER A 209 -3.54 -31.49 -0.58
N ARG A 210 -4.30 -32.56 -0.28
CA ARG A 210 -3.83 -33.96 -0.36
C ARG A 210 -3.72 -34.49 -1.79
N GLY A 211 -3.83 -33.64 -2.80
CA GLY A 211 -3.74 -34.01 -4.22
C GLY A 211 -2.39 -33.64 -4.81
N LEU A 212 -1.79 -34.55 -5.57
CA LEU A 212 -0.49 -34.50 -6.27
C LEU A 212 0.75 -35.05 -5.52
N ARG A 213 0.57 -35.89 -4.49
CA ARG A 213 1.58 -36.93 -4.20
C ARG A 213 0.98 -38.25 -4.63
N GLY A 214 1.53 -38.84 -5.69
CA GLY A 214 1.08 -40.10 -6.26
C GLY A 214 0.79 -41.13 -5.17
N SER A 215 -0.43 -41.66 -5.23
CA SER A 215 -0.97 -42.67 -4.34
C SER A 215 -0.04 -43.88 -4.32
N CYS A 216 0.80 -44.00 -3.31
CA CYS A 216 1.18 -45.31 -2.78
C CYS A 216 0.27 -45.53 -1.58
N PRO A 217 -0.63 -46.54 -1.61
CA PRO A 217 -1.41 -46.86 -0.43
C PRO A 217 -0.43 -47.28 0.67
N PRO A 218 -0.71 -46.97 1.95
CA PRO A 218 0.02 -47.61 3.03
C PRO A 218 -0.27 -49.10 2.93
N THR A 219 0.78 -49.89 2.76
CA THR A 219 0.71 -51.33 2.90
C THR A 219 0.41 -51.64 4.37
N GLU A 220 -0.85 -51.48 4.79
CA GLU A 220 -1.36 -52.11 6.00
C GLU A 220 -1.40 -53.61 5.71
N ALA A 221 -0.26 -54.25 5.98
CA ALA A 221 -0.19 -55.69 6.11
C ALA A 221 -1.06 -56.08 7.31
N HIS A 222 -2.29 -56.47 7.01
CA HIS A 222 -3.09 -57.36 7.85
C HIS A 222 -2.28 -58.65 8.10
N CYS A 223 -1.51 -58.66 9.17
CA CYS A 223 -1.04 -59.89 9.81
C CYS A 223 -2.01 -60.22 10.93
N SER A 224 -3.12 -60.85 10.57
CA SER A 224 -3.94 -61.62 11.48
C SER A 224 -3.15 -62.87 11.90
N SER A 225 -2.79 -62.99 13.17
CA SER A 225 -2.44 -64.27 13.82
C SER A 225 -2.59 -64.13 15.34
N PRO A 226 -3.03 -65.20 16.03
CA PRO A 226 -3.75 -65.12 17.29
C PRO A 226 -2.83 -65.10 18.52
N ASP A 227 -3.41 -64.66 19.64
CA ASP A 227 -2.87 -64.80 20.99
C ASP A 227 -2.34 -66.21 21.26
N PRO A 228 -1.24 -66.30 22.02
CA PRO A 228 -1.32 -67.13 23.22
C PRO A 228 -0.66 -66.48 24.45
N THR A 229 -1.47 -66.41 25.50
CA THR A 229 -1.15 -66.91 26.84
C THR A 229 0.02 -66.27 27.60
N THR A 230 -0.34 -65.41 28.56
CA THR A 230 0.48 -65.04 29.73
C THR A 230 0.98 -66.31 30.45
N PRO A 231 2.20 -66.35 31.01
CA PRO A 231 2.34 -65.89 32.40
C PRO A 231 3.69 -65.25 32.80
N ALA A 232 3.56 -64.39 33.81
CA ALA A 232 4.46 -64.18 34.95
C ALA A 232 5.87 -63.57 34.77
N SER A 233 6.01 -62.40 35.42
CA SER A 233 7.01 -62.12 36.47
C SER A 233 8.25 -61.28 36.15
N CYS A 234 8.50 -60.34 37.09
CA CYS A 234 9.72 -59.56 37.37
C CYS A 234 10.04 -58.46 36.33
N GLY A 235 9.82 -57.17 36.59
CA GLY A 235 10.38 -56.34 37.68
C GLY A 235 11.20 -55.23 36.98
N GLY A 236 11.30 -53.97 37.39
CA GLY A 236 10.75 -53.12 38.43
C GLY A 236 11.32 -51.70 38.17
N SER A 237 10.89 -50.72 38.98
CA SER A 237 11.46 -49.35 39.09
C SER A 237 11.10 -48.39 37.94
N THR A 238 10.60 -47.16 38.12
CA THR A 238 10.81 -46.10 39.13
C THR A 238 9.53 -45.21 39.21
N VAL A 239 8.89 -45.01 40.37
CA VAL A 239 8.96 -43.87 41.32
C VAL A 239 8.36 -42.52 40.80
N PRO A 240 7.58 -41.78 41.64
CA PRO A 240 6.50 -40.89 41.22
C PRO A 240 6.88 -39.40 41.22
N PHE A 241 6.12 -38.59 40.48
CA PHE A 241 6.14 -37.13 40.61
C PHE A 241 5.02 -36.68 41.56
N ASP A 242 5.35 -36.60 42.84
CA ASP A 242 4.75 -35.63 43.75
C ASP A 242 5.76 -34.49 43.89
N ASP A 243 5.39 -33.30 43.45
CA ASP A 243 5.92 -32.04 44.00
C ASP A 243 4.98 -30.90 43.58
N VAL A 244 4.16 -30.48 44.54
CA VAL A 244 3.36 -29.26 44.52
C VAL A 244 4.29 -28.08 44.82
N PRO A 245 4.37 -27.04 43.97
CA PRO A 245 4.99 -25.79 44.37
C PRO A 245 4.00 -24.90 45.14
N ALA A 246 4.53 -24.31 46.19
CA ALA A 246 3.88 -23.46 47.17
C ALA A 246 3.15 -22.22 46.61
N ASP A 247 2.10 -21.87 47.35
CA ASP A 247 1.35 -20.62 47.39
C ASP A 247 2.18 -19.39 46.97
N ARG A 248 1.88 -18.84 45.79
CA ARG A 248 2.35 -17.50 45.40
C ARG A 248 1.29 -16.50 45.86
N GLY A 249 1.72 -15.62 46.77
CA GLY A 249 0.92 -14.59 47.39
C GLY A 249 0.17 -13.68 46.41
N LEU A 250 -0.87 -13.05 46.96
CA LEU A 250 -1.76 -12.10 46.28
C LEU A 250 -0.95 -10.98 45.58
N PRO A 251 -1.39 -10.54 44.38
CA PRO A 251 -0.83 -9.35 43.77
C PRO A 251 -1.12 -8.10 44.63
N PRO A 252 -0.25 -7.08 44.61
CA PRO A 252 -0.49 -5.85 45.35
C PRO A 252 -1.72 -5.11 44.81
N PRO A 253 -2.46 -4.39 45.68
CA PRO A 253 -3.60 -3.60 45.25
C PRO A 253 -3.12 -2.44 44.38
N TYR A 254 -3.78 -2.25 43.23
CA TYR A 254 -3.61 -1.05 42.42
C TYR A 254 -4.40 0.09 43.06
N ASP A 255 -3.73 1.19 43.39
CA ASP A 255 -4.39 2.44 43.75
C ASP A 255 -5.18 2.97 42.55
N GLU A 256 -6.47 3.18 42.74
CA GLU A 256 -7.35 3.87 41.80
C GLU A 256 -6.87 5.33 41.67
N CYS A 257 -6.24 5.66 40.54
CA CYS A 257 -5.98 7.05 40.19
C CYS A 257 -7.30 7.78 39.93
N SER A 258 -7.70 8.61 40.88
CA SER A 258 -8.79 9.58 40.76
C SER A 258 -8.57 10.50 39.55
N SER A 259 -9.50 10.42 38.60
CA SER A 259 -9.64 11.39 37.51
C SER A 259 -10.36 12.65 38.00
N GLU A 260 -9.63 13.73 38.25
CA GLU A 260 -10.10 15.12 38.18
C GLU A 260 -9.29 15.76 37.03
N GLY A 261 -9.83 16.30 35.94
CA GLY A 261 -11.12 16.94 35.76
C GLY A 261 -10.95 18.46 35.84
N GLN A 262 -10.22 19.10 34.92
CA GLN A 262 -10.22 20.57 34.77
C GLN A 262 -10.03 20.98 33.31
N SER A 263 -11.16 21.29 32.66
CA SER A 263 -11.24 22.11 31.45
C SER A 263 -11.04 23.58 31.80
N PRO A 264 -10.34 24.39 31.00
CA PRO A 264 -10.36 25.84 31.16
C PRO A 264 -11.60 26.43 30.49
N GLU A 265 -12.49 26.98 31.31
CA GLU A 265 -13.60 27.85 30.90
C GLU A 265 -13.09 29.10 30.18
N THR A 266 -13.75 29.37 29.06
CA THR A 266 -13.74 30.64 28.34
C THR A 266 -14.52 31.67 29.16
N ARG A 267 -13.95 32.86 29.37
CA ARG A 267 -14.70 34.02 29.91
C ARG A 267 -14.59 35.20 28.94
N PRO A 268 -15.72 35.75 28.45
CA PRO A 268 -15.74 36.94 27.61
C PRO A 268 -15.91 38.21 28.46
N GLY A 269 -15.37 39.33 27.96
CA GLY A 269 -15.58 40.66 28.53
C GLY A 269 -15.33 41.78 27.49
N PRO A 270 -16.00 42.95 27.61
CA PRO A 270 -16.55 43.66 26.46
C PRO A 270 -15.98 45.09 26.23
N ALA A 271 -16.38 45.64 25.07
CA ALA A 271 -16.48 47.05 24.70
C ALA A 271 -15.19 47.86 24.44
N ALA A 272 -15.04 48.40 23.21
CA ALA A 272 -15.45 49.77 22.93
C ALA A 272 -15.21 50.15 21.45
N THR A 273 -16.29 50.60 20.82
CA THR A 273 -16.36 51.38 19.59
C THR A 273 -15.58 52.70 19.67
N VAL A 274 -14.78 53.02 18.65
CA VAL A 274 -14.64 54.40 18.13
C VAL A 274 -14.51 54.32 16.60
N ALA A 275 -15.41 55.03 15.93
CA ALA A 275 -15.41 55.26 14.49
C ALA A 275 -14.54 56.48 14.14
N GLU A 276 -13.88 56.47 12.98
CA GLU A 276 -13.75 57.68 12.18
C GLU A 276 -13.55 57.38 10.68
N LYS A 277 -14.21 58.22 9.87
CA LYS A 277 -14.36 58.14 8.41
C LYS A 277 -13.20 58.86 7.69
N SER A 278 -12.73 58.32 6.56
CA SER A 278 -12.53 59.07 5.29
C SER A 278 -12.06 58.11 4.18
N LYS A 279 -12.85 57.80 3.15
CA LYS A 279 -13.01 58.48 1.84
C LYS A 279 -11.82 58.32 0.86
N ARG A 280 -12.17 57.73 -0.30
CA ARG A 280 -11.59 57.83 -1.66
C ARG A 280 -10.54 56.82 -2.14
N ASP A 281 -11.03 56.04 -3.12
CA ASP A 281 -10.58 55.94 -4.52
C ASP A 281 -9.37 55.07 -4.92
N CYS A 282 -9.67 54.29 -5.97
CA CYS A 282 -8.84 53.71 -7.02
C CYS A 282 -8.26 52.30 -6.83
N GLU A 283 -8.89 51.37 -7.58
CA GLU A 283 -8.27 50.39 -8.48
C GLU A 283 -6.92 49.78 -8.06
N ARG A 284 -6.97 48.50 -7.69
CA ARG A 284 -5.85 47.58 -7.93
C ARG A 284 -6.35 46.38 -8.70
N ASP A 285 -5.95 46.32 -9.96
CA ASP A 285 -5.95 45.10 -10.75
C ASP A 285 -5.03 44.03 -10.11
N PRO A 286 -5.34 42.73 -10.32
CA PRO A 286 -4.50 41.63 -9.85
C PRO A 286 -3.16 41.57 -10.61
N PRO A 287 -2.12 40.92 -10.05
CA PRO A 287 -0.80 40.89 -10.67
C PRO A 287 -0.80 40.13 -12.00
N GLU A 288 -0.32 40.81 -13.03
CA GLU A 288 -0.06 40.32 -14.37
C GLU A 288 1.08 39.28 -14.33
N TYR A 289 0.75 38.01 -14.60
CA TYR A 289 1.77 36.97 -14.81
C TYR A 289 2.38 37.18 -16.20
N GLY A 290 3.63 37.66 -16.21
CA GLY A 290 4.43 37.86 -17.41
C GLY A 290 4.64 36.58 -18.20
N ASP A 291 4.22 36.65 -19.46
CA ASP A 291 4.48 35.71 -20.53
C ASP A 291 5.96 35.82 -20.96
N THR A 292 6.83 34.95 -20.45
CA THR A 292 8.19 34.82 -20.98
C THR A 292 8.22 33.83 -22.13
N GLY A 293 7.96 34.36 -23.32
CA GLY A 293 9.07 34.60 -24.24
C GLY A 293 9.81 33.35 -24.70
N ARG A 294 9.13 32.61 -25.57
CA ARG A 294 9.67 31.72 -26.61
C ARG A 294 11.00 32.25 -27.19
N GLN A 295 12.14 31.69 -26.80
CA GLN A 295 13.39 31.79 -27.56
C GLN A 295 13.73 30.45 -28.21
N LYS A 296 13.45 30.39 -29.51
CA LYS A 296 14.13 29.48 -30.44
C LYS A 296 15.52 30.06 -30.68
N ASN A 297 16.56 29.27 -30.48
CA ASN A 297 17.75 29.34 -31.32
C ASN A 297 18.33 27.94 -31.49
N ALA A 298 18.40 27.57 -32.76
CA ALA A 298 18.98 26.36 -33.27
C ALA A 298 20.48 26.35 -33.05
N LEU A 299 21.01 25.21 -32.63
CA LEU A 299 22.30 24.72 -33.12
C LEU A 299 22.09 23.29 -33.60
N GLU A 300 22.17 23.15 -34.92
CA GLU A 300 22.32 21.90 -35.64
C GLU A 300 23.58 21.19 -35.16
N LEU A 301 23.42 19.96 -34.67
CA LEU A 301 24.46 18.94 -34.77
C LEU A 301 23.79 17.69 -35.32
N SER A 302 24.11 17.42 -36.58
CA SER A 302 23.74 16.25 -37.36
C SER A 302 24.13 14.97 -36.64
N LEU A 303 23.15 14.09 -36.39
CA LEU A 303 23.40 12.67 -36.18
C LEU A 303 22.64 11.83 -37.19
N ASP A 304 23.45 11.01 -37.84
CA ASP A 304 23.18 10.10 -38.92
C ASP A 304 22.00 9.16 -38.64
N VAL A 305 21.20 8.97 -39.69
CA VAL A 305 20.13 8.00 -39.77
C VAL A 305 20.75 6.62 -39.98
N PHE A 306 20.52 5.67 -39.08
CA PHE A 306 20.62 4.24 -39.38
C PHE A 306 19.31 3.51 -39.08
N PRO A 307 18.88 2.59 -39.97
CA PRO A 307 17.59 1.93 -39.87
C PRO A 307 17.65 0.76 -38.86
N LEU A 308 16.67 0.73 -37.96
CA LEU A 308 16.47 -0.34 -36.99
C LEU A 308 15.80 -1.53 -37.69
N GLY A 309 16.63 -2.39 -38.30
CA GLY A 309 16.22 -3.69 -38.81
C GLY A 309 16.13 -4.71 -37.68
N SER A 310 14.94 -5.27 -37.49
CA SER A 310 14.66 -6.42 -36.65
C SER A 310 15.39 -7.66 -37.20
N ALA A 311 16.33 -8.19 -36.44
CA ALA A 311 16.82 -9.56 -36.60
C ALA A 311 16.90 -10.22 -35.22
N ASP A 312 15.95 -11.12 -34.97
CA ASP A 312 16.04 -12.14 -33.93
C ASP A 312 17.33 -12.93 -34.10
N VAL A 313 18.23 -12.83 -33.12
CA VAL A 313 19.32 -13.78 -32.95
C VAL A 313 19.23 -14.35 -31.54
N TYR A 314 18.62 -15.53 -31.48
CA TYR A 314 18.74 -16.47 -30.38
C TYR A 314 20.21 -16.64 -29.97
N THR A 315 20.56 -16.25 -28.74
CA THR A 315 21.84 -16.62 -28.12
C THR A 315 21.60 -17.81 -27.18
N PRO A 316 22.17 -19.00 -27.42
CA PRO A 316 22.07 -20.10 -26.48
C PRO A 316 23.01 -19.88 -25.29
N GLY A 317 22.50 -20.10 -24.09
CA GLY A 317 23.26 -20.04 -22.84
C GLY A 317 24.48 -20.96 -22.86
N ILE A 318 25.66 -20.37 -22.69
CA ILE A 318 26.93 -21.07 -22.52
C ILE A 318 26.93 -21.74 -21.15
N LYS A 319 26.70 -23.06 -21.13
CA LYS A 319 26.85 -23.90 -19.94
C LYS A 319 28.32 -23.95 -19.53
N ARG A 320 28.65 -23.31 -18.42
CA ARG A 320 29.97 -23.38 -17.75
C ARG A 320 30.14 -24.78 -17.14
N LYS A 321 30.78 -25.69 -17.88
CA LYS A 321 31.28 -26.96 -17.31
C LYS A 321 32.48 -26.64 -16.41
N ARG A 322 32.30 -26.76 -15.09
CA ARG A 322 33.40 -26.87 -14.12
C ARG A 322 34.01 -28.26 -14.30
N SER A 323 35.24 -28.33 -14.80
CA SER A 323 36.09 -29.53 -14.69
C SER A 323 36.63 -29.62 -13.26
N PRO A 324 36.63 -30.81 -12.62
CA PRO A 324 37.34 -31.00 -11.37
C PRO A 324 38.84 -31.11 -11.65
N THR A 325 39.62 -30.19 -11.08
CA THR A 325 41.08 -30.28 -11.03
C THR A 325 41.47 -31.37 -10.05
N THR A 326 41.75 -32.56 -10.55
CA THR A 326 42.31 -33.66 -9.74
C THR A 326 43.77 -33.34 -9.42
N VAL A 327 44.03 -32.93 -8.19
CA VAL A 327 45.37 -32.75 -7.64
C VAL A 327 45.96 -34.14 -7.38
N CYS A 328 46.81 -34.62 -8.28
CA CYS A 328 47.64 -35.80 -8.02
C CYS A 328 48.79 -35.41 -7.09
N THR A 329 48.66 -35.80 -5.83
CA THR A 329 49.73 -35.81 -4.83
C THR A 329 50.65 -36.99 -5.13
N THR A 330 51.88 -36.69 -5.55
CA THR A 330 52.94 -37.67 -5.76
C THR A 330 53.42 -38.17 -4.40
N LYS A 331 53.07 -39.41 -4.04
CA LYS A 331 53.67 -40.14 -2.92
C LYS A 331 55.02 -40.71 -3.35
N THR A 332 56.07 -40.21 -2.71
CA THR A 332 57.42 -40.76 -2.72
C THR A 332 57.39 -42.15 -2.05
N SER A 333 57.70 -43.21 -2.80
CA SER A 333 57.99 -44.54 -2.28
C SER A 333 59.40 -44.91 -2.70
N MET A 334 60.26 -45.11 -1.70
CA MET A 334 61.61 -45.66 -1.85
C MET A 334 61.52 -47.11 -2.32
N ILE A 335 62.18 -47.46 -3.43
CA ILE A 335 62.63 -48.82 -3.73
C ILE A 335 64.00 -48.72 -4.40
N ASP A 336 64.93 -49.50 -3.85
CA ASP A 336 66.34 -49.62 -4.19
C ASP A 336 66.65 -50.22 -5.57
N ALA A 337 67.82 -49.79 -6.08
CA ALA A 337 68.79 -50.50 -6.95
C ALA A 337 68.44 -50.75 -8.45
N PRO A 338 69.44 -51.06 -9.33
CA PRO A 338 70.89 -50.83 -9.29
C PRO A 338 71.42 -50.04 -10.52
N ARG A 339 72.69 -49.60 -10.42
CA ARG A 339 73.52 -49.02 -11.49
C ARG A 339 73.37 -49.73 -12.86
N PRO A 340 73.39 -48.93 -13.94
CA PRO A 340 74.32 -49.18 -15.05
C PRO A 340 75.11 -47.89 -15.32
N GLY A 341 76.43 -47.94 -15.37
CA GLY A 341 77.12 -48.38 -16.58
C GLY A 341 77.59 -47.14 -17.33
N GLN A 342 78.86 -46.80 -17.12
CA GLN A 342 79.63 -45.82 -17.89
C GLN A 342 79.30 -45.92 -19.38
N LEU A 343 78.66 -44.90 -19.94
CA LEU A 343 78.70 -44.64 -21.37
C LEU A 343 79.05 -43.17 -21.58
N GLN A 344 80.34 -43.02 -21.86
CA GLN A 344 80.97 -42.09 -22.78
C GLN A 344 80.14 -40.87 -23.19
N SER A 345 80.61 -39.73 -22.70
CA SER A 345 80.38 -38.40 -23.24
C SER A 345 80.82 -38.31 -24.70
N PRO A 346 79.93 -37.90 -25.63
CA PRO A 346 80.33 -37.29 -26.87
C PRO A 346 79.94 -35.80 -26.86
N LEU A 347 80.97 -34.97 -27.03
CA LEU A 347 80.93 -33.69 -27.72
C LEU A 347 79.72 -32.78 -27.45
N LEU A 348 79.84 -32.04 -26.35
CA LEU A 348 79.26 -30.71 -26.17
C LEU A 348 79.87 -29.73 -27.19
N ALA A 349 79.29 -29.66 -28.39
CA ALA A 349 79.64 -28.61 -29.34
C ALA A 349 78.49 -28.24 -30.30
N ASP A 350 77.22 -28.42 -29.91
CA ASP A 350 76.07 -27.74 -30.57
C ASP A 350 74.76 -27.94 -29.77
N ARG A 351 74.70 -27.44 -28.51
CA ARG A 351 73.51 -27.66 -27.64
C ARG A 351 73.02 -26.40 -26.91
N GLY A 352 73.33 -25.22 -27.44
CA GLY A 352 72.86 -23.94 -26.91
C GLY A 352 71.43 -23.55 -27.32
N SER A 353 70.73 -24.32 -28.16
CA SER A 353 69.60 -23.80 -28.94
C SER A 353 68.16 -24.07 -28.44
N PRO A 354 67.83 -25.12 -27.65
CA PRO A 354 66.45 -25.33 -27.18
C PRO A 354 66.15 -24.66 -25.83
N LEU A 355 67.10 -24.69 -24.91
CA LEU A 355 66.90 -24.19 -23.54
C LEU A 355 66.91 -22.65 -23.49
N MET A 356 67.76 -22.01 -24.31
CA MET A 356 67.72 -20.56 -24.53
C MET A 356 66.39 -20.11 -25.13
N ARG A 357 65.87 -20.82 -26.15
CA ARG A 357 64.56 -20.53 -26.74
C ARG A 357 63.41 -20.68 -25.74
N ALA A 358 63.46 -21.70 -24.88
CA ALA A 358 62.46 -21.90 -23.84
C ALA A 358 62.48 -20.76 -22.79
N LEU A 359 63.68 -20.30 -22.40
CA LEU A 359 63.84 -19.17 -21.49
C LEU A 359 63.34 -17.85 -22.10
N GLU A 360 63.65 -17.59 -23.37
CA GLU A 360 63.15 -16.41 -24.10
C GLU A 360 61.61 -16.44 -24.20
N GLN A 361 61.03 -17.60 -24.55
CA GLN A 361 59.57 -17.77 -24.57
C GLN A 361 58.95 -17.56 -23.19
N GLN A 362 59.58 -18.07 -22.13
CA GLN A 362 59.10 -17.87 -20.76
C GLN A 362 59.20 -16.40 -20.34
N GLN A 363 60.28 -15.70 -20.68
CA GLN A 363 60.41 -14.26 -20.42
C GLN A 363 59.34 -13.46 -21.16
N GLN A 364 59.09 -13.78 -22.44
CA GLN A 364 58.04 -13.12 -23.21
C GLN A 364 56.66 -13.35 -22.57
N HIS A 365 56.36 -14.58 -22.16
CA HIS A 365 55.09 -14.90 -21.51
C HIS A 365 54.92 -14.17 -20.16
N ILE A 366 55.99 -14.05 -19.37
CA ILE A 366 55.99 -13.27 -18.12
C ILE A 366 55.71 -11.80 -18.42
N HIS A 367 56.36 -11.23 -19.43
CA HIS A 367 56.14 -9.84 -19.83
C HIS A 367 54.69 -9.59 -20.27
N ASP A 368 54.12 -10.49 -21.08
CA ASP A 368 52.74 -10.38 -21.56
C ASP A 368 51.74 -10.47 -20.39
N LEU A 369 51.96 -11.41 -19.44
CA LEU A 369 51.16 -11.51 -18.23
C LEU A 369 51.24 -10.25 -17.37
N GLN A 370 52.43 -9.67 -17.18
CA GLN A 370 52.60 -8.41 -16.46
C GLN A 370 51.85 -7.26 -17.14
N GLN A 371 51.87 -7.21 -18.48
CA GLN A 371 51.13 -6.20 -19.23
C GLN A 371 49.61 -6.37 -19.08
N MET A 372 49.10 -7.61 -19.15
CA MET A 372 47.69 -7.90 -18.92
C MET A 372 47.27 -7.56 -17.49
N PHE A 373 48.09 -7.88 -16.49
CA PHE A 373 47.83 -7.56 -15.10
C PHE A 373 47.72 -6.04 -14.89
N ARG A 374 48.66 -5.25 -15.41
CA ARG A 374 48.60 -3.78 -15.35
C ARG A 374 47.35 -3.21 -16.04
N LYS A 375 46.95 -3.77 -17.19
CA LYS A 375 45.71 -3.36 -17.88
C LYS A 375 44.47 -3.69 -17.05
N SER A 376 44.44 -4.86 -16.41
CA SER A 376 43.34 -5.26 -15.52
C SER A 376 43.27 -4.36 -14.28
N GLN A 377 44.40 -4.05 -13.67
CA GLN A 377 44.48 -3.15 -12.52
C GLN A 377 43.91 -1.77 -12.84
N LYS A 378 44.31 -1.16 -13.97
CA LYS A 378 43.75 0.13 -14.42
C LYS A 378 42.24 0.09 -14.66
N ARG A 379 41.71 -1.03 -15.16
CA ARG A 379 40.26 -1.21 -15.33
C ARG A 379 39.53 -1.30 -13.99
N ASN A 380 40.13 -1.96 -13.01
CA ASN A 380 39.55 -2.04 -11.67
C ASN A 380 39.54 -0.67 -10.99
N GLU A 381 40.64 0.08 -11.03
CA GLU A 381 40.70 1.45 -10.48
C GLU A 381 39.64 2.37 -11.14
N ALA A 382 39.43 2.25 -12.45
CA ALA A 382 38.40 3.00 -13.14
C ALA A 382 36.96 2.55 -12.78
N LEU A 383 36.76 1.27 -12.46
CA LEU A 383 35.47 0.77 -11.99
C LEU A 383 35.17 1.21 -10.57
N GLU A 384 36.18 1.21 -9.69
CA GLU A 384 36.08 1.70 -8.32
C GLU A 384 35.68 3.17 -8.29
N ALA A 385 36.37 4.03 -9.06
CA ALA A 385 35.99 5.44 -9.17
C ALA A 385 34.55 5.67 -9.67
N ARG A 386 34.05 4.79 -10.57
CA ARG A 386 32.65 4.85 -11.01
C ARG A 386 31.66 4.39 -9.93
N CYS A 387 32.07 3.46 -9.08
CA CYS A 387 31.25 3.03 -7.94
C CYS A 387 31.15 4.16 -6.92
N ASP A 388 32.25 4.83 -6.59
CA ASP A 388 32.27 5.99 -5.69
C ASP A 388 31.39 7.13 -6.20
N GLU A 389 31.42 7.40 -7.52
CA GLU A 389 30.55 8.40 -8.14
C GLU A 389 29.07 8.00 -8.05
N LEU A 390 28.74 6.73 -8.27
CA LEU A 390 27.37 6.23 -8.14
C LEU A 390 26.88 6.30 -6.69
N GLU A 391 27.72 5.96 -5.72
CA GLU A 391 27.41 6.08 -4.30
C GLU A 391 27.12 7.53 -3.92
N LYS A 392 27.94 8.48 -4.38
CA LYS A 392 27.69 9.91 -4.17
C LYS A 392 26.34 10.35 -4.75
N ARG A 393 26.02 9.94 -5.98
CA ARG A 393 24.72 10.26 -6.62
C ARG A 393 23.54 9.63 -5.88
N LEU A 394 23.72 8.46 -5.27
CA LEU A 394 22.69 7.83 -4.45
C LEU A 394 22.43 8.63 -3.17
N CYS A 395 23.49 9.12 -2.49
CA CYS A 395 23.34 10.00 -1.33
C CYS A 395 22.59 11.30 -1.70
N GLU A 396 22.96 11.96 -2.80
CA GLU A 396 22.27 13.17 -3.28
C GLU A 396 20.78 12.90 -3.58
N LEU A 397 20.47 11.73 -4.14
CA LEU A 397 19.09 11.33 -4.44
C LEU A 397 18.29 11.00 -3.17
N GLU A 398 18.92 10.42 -2.15
CA GLU A 398 18.31 10.14 -0.84
C GLU A 398 18.02 11.43 -0.05
N GLU A 399 18.94 12.39 -0.09
CA GLU A 399 18.73 13.73 0.47
C GLU A 399 17.57 14.44 -0.22
N GLY A 400 17.57 14.48 -1.56
CA GLY A 400 16.45 15.06 -2.32
C GLY A 400 15.13 14.32 -2.13
N GLN A 401 15.15 13.01 -1.88
CA GLN A 401 13.95 12.25 -1.50
C GLN A 401 13.43 12.66 -0.11
N SER A 402 14.32 12.91 0.84
CA SER A 402 13.98 13.33 2.20
C SER A 402 13.35 14.72 2.21
N GLU A 403 13.89 15.67 1.43
CA GLU A 403 13.29 16.99 1.23
C GLU A 403 11.89 16.89 0.59
N ASN A 404 11.74 16.07 -0.45
CA ASN A 404 10.44 15.82 -1.08
C ASN A 404 9.44 15.15 -0.13
N VAL A 405 9.93 14.33 0.81
CA VAL A 405 9.10 13.69 1.83
C VAL A 405 8.53 14.75 2.78
N GLU A 406 9.34 15.72 3.18
CA GLU A 406 8.96 16.85 4.05
C GLU A 406 7.99 17.80 3.34
N THR A 407 8.26 18.18 2.09
CA THR A 407 7.36 19.07 1.32
C THR A 407 5.97 18.46 1.15
N VAL A 408 5.88 17.16 0.88
CA VAL A 408 4.59 16.45 0.83
C VAL A 408 3.91 16.43 2.20
N GLY A 409 4.67 16.27 3.29
CA GLY A 409 4.12 16.34 4.65
C GLY A 409 3.52 17.72 4.97
N ASN A 410 4.21 18.80 4.57
CA ASN A 410 3.70 20.16 4.73
C ASN A 410 2.43 20.40 3.90
N LEU A 411 2.35 19.84 2.69
CA LEU A 411 1.13 19.91 1.87
C LEU A 411 -0.04 19.18 2.53
N ASP A 412 0.18 18.00 3.12
CA ASP A 412 -0.86 17.26 3.85
C ASP A 412 -1.43 18.13 4.99
N ILE A 413 -0.59 18.82 5.77
CA ILE A 413 -1.04 19.73 6.84
C ILE A 413 -1.90 20.87 6.28
N THR A 414 -1.47 21.50 5.18
CA THR A 414 -2.26 22.58 4.56
C THR A 414 -3.60 22.10 4.00
N LEU A 415 -3.66 20.84 3.54
CA LEU A 415 -4.90 20.23 3.06
C LEU A 415 -5.88 19.98 4.21
N ASP A 416 -5.38 19.49 5.36
CA ASP A 416 -6.17 19.30 6.56
C ASP A 416 -6.71 20.63 7.11
N GLU A 417 -5.89 21.70 7.11
CA GLU A 417 -6.33 23.04 7.48
C GLU A 417 -7.41 23.59 6.53
N LEU A 418 -7.27 23.35 5.22
CA LEU A 418 -8.25 23.74 4.22
C LEU A 418 -9.56 22.97 4.41
N GLN A 419 -9.49 21.66 4.66
CA GLN A 419 -10.67 20.84 4.94
C GLN A 419 -11.42 21.34 6.18
N ALA A 420 -10.71 21.64 7.27
CA ALA A 420 -11.33 22.18 8.48
C ALA A 420 -12.03 23.53 8.22
N ARG A 421 -11.50 24.37 7.32
CA ARG A 421 -12.17 25.61 6.90
C ARG A 421 -13.41 25.34 6.06
N CYS A 422 -13.36 24.37 5.15
CA CYS A 422 -14.52 23.94 4.38
C CYS A 422 -15.65 23.41 5.29
N ASP A 423 -15.32 22.56 6.27
CA ASP A 423 -16.27 22.02 7.23
C ASP A 423 -16.90 23.14 8.11
N ASN A 424 -16.10 24.17 8.46
CA ASN A 424 -16.62 25.33 9.19
C ASN A 424 -17.56 26.17 8.31
N LEU A 425 -17.20 26.38 7.04
CA LEU A 425 -18.06 27.10 6.10
C LEU A 425 -19.37 26.35 5.84
N GLU A 426 -19.31 25.02 5.69
CA GLU A 426 -20.49 24.17 5.54
C GLU A 426 -21.46 24.29 6.72
N LYS A 427 -20.94 24.44 7.95
CA LYS A 427 -21.75 24.68 9.14
C LYS A 427 -22.38 26.07 9.20
N GLN A 428 -21.72 27.09 8.64
CA GLN A 428 -22.22 28.48 8.66
C GLN A 428 -23.23 28.78 7.56
N VAL A 429 -23.22 28.03 6.45
CA VAL A 429 -24.15 28.25 5.33
C VAL A 429 -25.62 28.18 5.74
N PRO A 430 -26.08 27.19 6.55
CA PRO A 430 -27.45 27.15 7.05
C PRO A 430 -27.85 28.40 7.84
N ASP A 431 -26.99 28.85 8.77
CA ASP A 431 -27.27 30.04 9.60
C ASP A 431 -27.46 31.29 8.72
N VAL A 432 -26.59 31.48 7.71
CA VAL A 432 -26.71 32.60 6.76
C VAL A 432 -27.97 32.48 5.89
N CYS A 433 -28.36 31.26 5.51
CA CYS A 433 -29.60 31.02 4.78
C CYS A 433 -30.83 31.38 5.63
N ASP A 434 -30.84 31.01 6.91
CA ASP A 434 -31.92 31.33 7.84
C ASP A 434 -32.02 32.84 8.07
N GLU A 435 -30.90 33.53 8.31
CA GLU A 435 -30.86 35.00 8.43
C GLU A 435 -31.39 35.71 7.18
N MET A 436 -31.07 35.19 5.98
CA MET A 436 -31.58 35.72 4.71
C MET A 436 -33.10 35.51 4.57
N GLU A 437 -33.62 34.37 5.02
CA GLU A 437 -35.06 34.07 4.99
C GLU A 437 -35.84 34.98 5.96
N ASP A 438 -35.30 35.22 7.15
CA ASP A 438 -35.86 36.16 8.13
C ASP A 438 -35.84 37.60 7.63
N LEU A 439 -34.73 38.03 7.01
CA LEU A 439 -34.63 39.36 6.41
C LEU A 439 -35.65 39.54 5.27
N LYS A 440 -35.80 38.52 4.42
CA LYS A 440 -36.81 38.51 3.34
C LYS A 440 -38.23 38.60 3.90
N LYS A 441 -38.54 37.87 4.97
CA LYS A 441 -39.85 37.89 5.61
C LYS A 441 -40.16 39.27 6.20
N THR A 442 -39.18 39.87 6.89
CA THR A 442 -39.30 41.22 7.46
C THR A 442 -39.56 42.25 6.37
N TRP A 443 -38.78 42.23 5.29
CA TRP A 443 -38.95 43.14 4.16
C TRP A 443 -40.31 42.98 3.46
N LEU A 444 -40.80 41.75 3.31
CA LEU A 444 -42.12 41.50 2.73
C LEU A 444 -43.26 42.03 3.61
N GLU A 445 -43.11 41.96 4.93
CA GLU A 445 -44.09 42.51 5.87
C GLU A 445 -44.08 44.03 5.85
N GLU A 446 -42.91 44.67 5.86
CA GLU A 446 -42.78 46.13 5.69
C GLU A 446 -43.42 46.61 4.38
N CYS A 447 -43.17 45.90 3.26
CA CYS A 447 -43.79 46.23 1.98
C CYS A 447 -45.32 46.07 1.99
N ARG A 448 -45.84 45.09 2.74
CA ARG A 448 -47.28 44.88 2.90
C ARG A 448 -47.90 46.03 3.69
N GLU A 449 -47.31 46.36 4.85
CA GLU A 449 -47.77 47.46 5.70
C GLU A 449 -47.78 48.80 4.93
N GLU A 450 -46.71 49.11 4.19
CA GLU A 450 -46.65 50.29 3.34
C GLU A 450 -47.75 50.33 2.27
N LEU A 451 -48.09 49.18 1.68
CA LEU A 451 -49.13 49.09 0.67
C LEU A 451 -50.52 49.31 1.30
N GLU A 452 -50.78 48.67 2.43
CA GLU A 452 -52.04 48.82 3.18
C GLU A 452 -52.24 50.26 3.65
N ASP A 453 -51.18 50.93 4.11
CA ASP A 453 -51.22 52.34 4.50
C ASP A 453 -51.50 53.27 3.31
N LYS A 454 -50.83 53.05 2.16
CA LYS A 454 -51.11 53.80 0.91
C LYS A 454 -52.53 53.59 0.42
N GLU A 455 -53.04 52.36 0.47
CA GLU A 455 -54.43 52.06 0.10
C GLU A 455 -55.42 52.75 1.04
N ARG A 456 -55.18 52.72 2.36
CA ARG A 456 -56.00 53.41 3.36
C ARG A 456 -56.01 54.92 3.15
N GLU A 457 -54.84 55.55 2.97
CA GLU A 457 -54.73 56.99 2.68
C GLU A 457 -55.49 57.35 1.40
N SER A 458 -55.33 56.57 0.33
CA SER A 458 -56.03 56.79 -0.94
C SER A 458 -57.56 56.68 -0.80
N PHE A 459 -58.04 55.76 0.05
CA PHE A 459 -59.47 55.57 0.33
C PHE A 459 -60.03 56.74 1.14
N GLU A 460 -59.31 57.18 2.18
CA GLU A 460 -59.66 58.34 2.99
C GLU A 460 -59.73 59.62 2.15
N ASP A 461 -58.75 59.84 1.26
CA ASP A 461 -58.74 60.97 0.34
C ASP A 461 -59.92 60.95 -0.64
N ARG A 462 -60.25 59.77 -1.17
CA ARG A 462 -61.42 59.58 -2.06
C ARG A 462 -62.73 59.87 -1.31
N MET A 463 -62.89 59.36 -0.09
CA MET A 463 -64.05 59.63 0.76
C MET A 463 -64.17 61.11 1.11
N ALA A 464 -63.07 61.75 1.52
CA ALA A 464 -63.03 63.18 1.83
C ALA A 464 -63.41 64.03 0.61
N LYS A 465 -62.92 63.66 -0.59
CA LYS A 465 -63.31 64.31 -1.85
C LYS A 465 -64.81 64.16 -2.13
N GLN A 466 -65.37 62.97 -1.99
CA GLN A 466 -66.80 62.71 -2.21
C GLN A 466 -67.70 63.49 -1.23
N VAL A 467 -67.30 63.57 0.05
CA VAL A 467 -68.01 64.37 1.07
C VAL A 467 -67.97 65.85 0.71
N ARG A 468 -66.80 66.38 0.33
CA ARG A 468 -66.67 67.78 -0.13
C ARG A 468 -67.59 68.08 -1.31
N GLU A 469 -67.58 67.23 -2.34
CA GLU A 469 -68.43 67.38 -3.53
C GLU A 469 -69.93 67.32 -3.18
N SER A 470 -70.33 66.41 -2.28
CA SER A 470 -71.73 66.28 -1.83
C SER A 470 -72.22 67.48 -1.02
N VAL A 471 -71.38 67.98 -0.10
CA VAL A 471 -71.67 69.18 0.70
C VAL A 471 -71.77 70.40 -0.21
N GLU A 472 -70.86 70.57 -1.17
CA GLU A 472 -70.91 71.66 -2.13
C GLU A 472 -72.18 71.62 -2.99
N ALA A 473 -72.58 70.42 -3.46
CA ALA A 473 -73.81 70.24 -4.22
C ALA A 473 -75.07 70.64 -3.43
N GLU A 474 -75.19 70.22 -2.17
CA GLU A 474 -76.31 70.59 -1.30
C GLU A 474 -76.28 72.07 -0.92
N LEU A 475 -75.11 72.64 -0.64
CA LEU A 475 -74.96 74.08 -0.37
C LEU A 475 -75.38 74.91 -1.58
N ASN A 476 -75.00 74.50 -2.79
CA ASN A 476 -75.44 75.14 -4.04
C ASN A 476 -76.95 75.00 -4.27
N LYS A 477 -77.58 73.89 -3.84
CA LYS A 477 -79.03 73.69 -3.89
C LYS A 477 -79.76 74.59 -2.89
N VAL A 478 -79.26 74.71 -1.66
CA VAL A 478 -79.76 75.66 -0.65
C VAL A 478 -79.63 77.10 -1.15
N ARG A 479 -78.46 77.48 -1.67
CA ARG A 479 -78.21 78.80 -2.26
C ARG A 479 -79.21 79.13 -3.36
N ARG A 480 -79.50 78.18 -4.27
CA ARG A 480 -80.53 78.33 -5.30
C ARG A 480 -81.93 78.53 -4.70
N ARG A 481 -82.30 77.79 -3.65
CA ARG A 481 -83.59 77.96 -2.95
C ARG A 481 -83.71 79.33 -2.28
N VAL A 482 -82.66 79.78 -1.60
CA VAL A 482 -82.61 81.11 -0.95
C VAL A 482 -82.74 82.21 -2.00
N LEU A 483 -81.97 82.14 -3.09
CA LEU A 483 -82.06 83.11 -4.19
C LEU A 483 -83.47 83.16 -4.81
N LYS A 484 -84.12 82.00 -4.97
CA LYS A 484 -85.51 81.93 -5.47
C LYS A 484 -86.51 82.57 -4.48
N ALA A 485 -86.28 82.42 -3.18
CA ALA A 485 -87.13 83.03 -2.15
C ALA A 485 -86.95 84.56 -2.00
N LEU A 486 -85.79 85.09 -2.40
CA LEU A 486 -85.47 86.52 -2.36
C LEU A 486 -85.88 87.28 -3.61
N GLN A 487 -86.39 86.62 -4.65
CA GLN A 487 -86.93 87.31 -5.82
C GLN A 487 -88.31 87.89 -5.48
N PRO A 488 -88.54 89.20 -5.67
CA PRO A 488 -89.85 89.82 -5.45
C PRO A 488 -90.88 89.26 -6.45
N PRO A 489 -92.15 89.12 -6.03
CA PRO A 489 -93.21 88.51 -6.83
C PRO A 489 -93.53 89.25 -8.12
#